data_AF-A0A951HEG5-F1
#
_entry.id   AF-A0A951HEG5-F1
#
_cell.length_a   1.000
_cell.length_b   1.000
_cell.length_c   1.000
_cell.angle_alpha   90.00
_cell.angle_beta   90.00
_cell.angle_gamma   90.00
#
_symmetry.space_group_name_H-M   'P 1'
#
loop_
_entity.id
_entity.type
_entity.pdbx_description
1 polymer ?
#
loop_
_entity_poly.entity_id
_entity_poly.type
_entity_poly.pdbx_seq_one_letter_code
_entity_poly.pdbx_strand_id
1 'polypeptide(L)'
;MYWVPGCSSCLKLKEFVEERGLVFESLNLLEREDAVQELEVAGFRGAAILRKGDAFVRGQNLDEVAALLGVDRHHRRLANSVLVERWEELLACARAVIAWFPEDVLDRRAVLVRDRPIRDLCTHVFQVPDTFLRRVEGSLAADGERAALGAPVDHVETKDELLAFVDAILARFRSWRVEGGEAELPERMLTYYGEQPIGQVLERGTWHTAQHARQLDTIAAGLGAEFQIPLSLYEGLPMPGRLWA
;
A
#
# COMPACT_ATOMS: atom_id res chain seq x y z
N MET A 1 -8.61 -10.66 -13.61
CA MET A 1 -7.92 -9.89 -12.54
C MET A 1 -8.69 -8.62 -12.28
N TYR A 2 -9.05 -8.36 -11.04
CA TYR A 2 -9.88 -7.24 -10.62
C TYR A 2 -9.02 -6.15 -9.99
N TRP A 3 -9.11 -4.94 -10.53
CA TRP A 3 -8.20 -3.85 -10.18
C TRP A 3 -8.90 -2.48 -10.17
N VAL A 4 -8.23 -1.48 -9.61
CA VAL A 4 -8.60 -0.05 -9.73
C VAL A 4 -7.34 0.79 -10.00
N PRO A 5 -7.45 1.93 -10.70
CA PRO A 5 -6.32 2.81 -10.94
C PRO A 5 -5.67 3.33 -9.66
N GLY A 6 -4.36 3.53 -9.68
CA GLY A 6 -3.59 4.05 -8.53
C GLY A 6 -3.44 3.09 -7.34
N CYS A 7 -3.85 1.83 -7.48
CA CYS A 7 -3.70 0.79 -6.46
C CYS A 7 -2.36 0.06 -6.62
N SER A 8 -1.47 0.16 -5.63
CA SER A 8 -0.13 -0.44 -5.66
C SER A 8 -0.16 -1.98 -5.66
N SER A 9 -1.04 -2.61 -4.85
CA SER A 9 -1.24 -4.07 -4.89
C SER A 9 -1.80 -4.57 -6.22
N CYS A 10 -2.67 -3.78 -6.85
CA CYS A 10 -3.22 -4.10 -8.17
C CYS A 10 -2.13 -4.05 -9.22
N LEU A 11 -1.29 -3.01 -9.22
CA LEU A 11 -0.17 -2.92 -10.14
C LEU A 11 0.82 -4.08 -9.94
N LYS A 12 1.19 -4.37 -8.69
CA LYS A 12 2.16 -5.43 -8.43
C LYS A 12 1.64 -6.82 -8.82
N LEU A 13 0.36 -7.10 -8.57
CA LEU A 13 -0.28 -8.33 -9.02
C LEU A 13 -0.31 -8.43 -10.55
N LYS A 14 -0.58 -7.32 -11.25
CA LYS A 14 -0.62 -7.27 -12.72
C LYS A 14 0.74 -7.59 -13.31
N GLU A 15 1.80 -6.93 -12.83
CA GLU A 15 3.18 -7.20 -13.27
C GLU A 15 3.60 -8.64 -12.94
N PHE A 16 3.24 -9.15 -11.77
CA PHE A 16 3.56 -10.52 -11.39
C PHE A 16 3.01 -11.56 -12.38
N VAL A 17 1.81 -11.33 -12.91
CA VAL A 17 1.18 -12.19 -13.93
C VAL A 17 1.79 -11.96 -15.31
N GLU A 18 1.99 -10.70 -15.71
CA GLU A 18 2.56 -10.31 -17.02
C GLU A 18 4.00 -10.83 -17.20
N GLU A 19 4.85 -10.72 -16.17
CA GLU A 19 6.25 -11.19 -16.19
C GLU A 19 6.38 -12.71 -16.42
N ARG A 20 5.29 -13.46 -16.19
CA ARG A 20 5.22 -14.91 -16.41
C ARG A 20 4.66 -15.28 -17.77
N GLY A 21 4.40 -14.31 -18.63
CA GLY A 21 3.82 -14.52 -19.97
C GLY A 21 2.39 -15.05 -19.95
N LEU A 22 1.69 -14.94 -18.81
CA LEU A 22 0.32 -15.40 -18.67
C LEU A 22 -0.62 -14.33 -19.24
N VAL A 23 -1.56 -14.77 -20.08
CA VAL A 23 -2.66 -13.94 -20.53
C VAL A 23 -3.76 -13.94 -19.48
N PHE A 24 -4.29 -12.77 -19.15
CA PHE A 24 -5.38 -12.61 -18.20
C PHE A 24 -6.33 -11.52 -18.65
N GLU A 25 -7.60 -11.67 -18.27
CA GLU A 25 -8.57 -10.60 -18.41
C GLU A 25 -8.33 -9.54 -17.33
N SER A 26 -8.31 -8.26 -17.72
CA SER A 26 -8.09 -7.12 -16.84
C SER A 26 -9.41 -6.38 -16.62
N LEU A 27 -9.97 -6.47 -15.42
CA LEU A 27 -11.30 -5.97 -15.06
C LEU A 27 -11.17 -4.74 -14.15
N ASN A 28 -11.39 -3.54 -14.70
CA ASN A 28 -11.39 -2.29 -13.95
C ASN A 28 -12.70 -2.14 -13.18
N LEU A 29 -12.65 -2.22 -11.85
CA LEU A 29 -13.83 -2.16 -11.00
C LEU A 29 -14.54 -0.79 -11.02
N LEU A 30 -13.89 0.27 -11.51
CA LEU A 30 -14.54 1.59 -11.67
C LEU A 30 -15.45 1.66 -12.91
N GLU A 31 -15.28 0.73 -13.86
CA GLU A 31 -15.95 0.74 -15.16
C GLU A 31 -16.82 -0.50 -15.38
N ARG A 32 -16.79 -1.46 -14.46
CA ARG A 32 -17.39 -2.80 -14.60
C ARG A 32 -18.20 -3.19 -13.37
N GLU A 33 -19.45 -2.75 -13.33
CA GLU A 33 -20.40 -3.10 -12.26
C GLU A 33 -20.61 -4.61 -12.15
N ASP A 34 -20.61 -5.33 -13.28
CA ASP A 34 -20.71 -6.79 -13.33
C ASP A 34 -19.53 -7.47 -12.62
N ALA A 35 -18.32 -6.94 -12.79
CA ALA A 35 -17.12 -7.45 -12.11
C ALA A 35 -17.14 -7.13 -10.59
N VAL A 36 -17.75 -6.00 -10.19
CA VAL A 36 -17.97 -5.69 -8.76
C VAL A 36 -18.94 -6.70 -8.15
N GLN A 37 -20.08 -6.95 -8.79
CA GLN A 37 -21.08 -7.92 -8.33
C GLN A 37 -20.51 -9.34 -8.25
N GLU A 38 -19.69 -9.76 -9.21
CA GLU A 38 -19.01 -11.06 -9.19
C GLU A 38 -18.14 -11.22 -7.93
N LEU A 39 -17.35 -10.21 -7.58
CA LEU A 39 -16.53 -10.23 -6.36
C LEU A 39 -17.38 -10.29 -5.08
N GLU A 40 -18.46 -9.52 -5.03
CA GLU A 40 -19.37 -9.50 -3.87
C GLU A 40 -20.00 -10.87 -3.63
N VAL A 41 -20.49 -11.52 -4.70
CA VAL A 41 -21.03 -12.89 -4.64
C VAL A 41 -19.96 -13.89 -4.20
N ALA A 42 -18.71 -13.70 -4.64
CA ALA A 42 -17.58 -14.52 -4.22
C ALA A 42 -17.08 -14.22 -2.78
N GLY A 43 -17.69 -13.26 -2.07
CA GLY A 43 -17.33 -12.89 -0.70
C GLY A 43 -16.08 -11.99 -0.61
N PHE A 44 -15.65 -11.40 -1.72
CA PHE A 44 -14.54 -10.45 -1.76
C PHE A 44 -15.07 -9.02 -1.79
N ARG A 45 -14.33 -8.12 -1.15
CA ARG A 45 -14.59 -6.68 -1.23
C ARG A 45 -13.37 -5.99 -1.83
N GLY A 46 -13.61 -5.19 -2.87
CA GLY A 46 -12.67 -4.33 -3.58
C GLY A 46 -11.54 -5.04 -4.33
N ALA A 47 -10.50 -4.28 -4.67
CA ALA A 47 -9.56 -4.61 -5.73
C ALA A 47 -8.35 -5.48 -5.32
N ALA A 48 -7.48 -5.73 -6.31
CA ALA A 48 -6.29 -6.60 -6.24
C ALA A 48 -6.66 -8.06 -5.98
N ILE A 49 -7.60 -8.57 -6.77
CA ILE A 49 -8.04 -9.97 -6.72
C ILE A 49 -7.66 -10.66 -8.03
N LEU A 50 -7.14 -11.87 -7.95
CA LEU A 50 -6.95 -12.76 -9.08
C LEU A 50 -7.95 -13.91 -8.99
N ARG A 51 -8.54 -14.26 -10.14
CA ARG A 51 -9.42 -15.42 -10.30
C ARG A 51 -8.83 -16.37 -11.33
N LYS A 52 -8.89 -17.68 -11.05
CA LYS A 52 -8.56 -18.78 -11.97
C LYS A 52 -9.66 -19.83 -11.85
N GLY A 53 -10.53 -19.93 -12.86
CA GLY A 53 -11.75 -20.72 -12.76
C GLY A 53 -12.65 -20.16 -11.65
N ASP A 54 -13.03 -21.02 -10.70
CA ASP A 54 -13.86 -20.65 -9.55
C ASP A 54 -13.05 -20.23 -8.32
N ALA A 55 -11.72 -20.32 -8.40
CA ALA A 55 -10.83 -19.99 -7.29
C ALA A 55 -10.37 -18.53 -7.35
N PHE A 56 -10.41 -17.86 -6.19
CA PHE A 56 -10.02 -16.46 -6.02
C PHE A 56 -8.89 -16.33 -4.99
N VAL A 57 -8.00 -15.37 -5.21
CA VAL A 57 -6.89 -15.06 -4.29
C VAL A 57 -6.66 -13.56 -4.21
N ARG A 58 -6.24 -13.12 -3.02
CA ARG A 58 -5.90 -11.74 -2.71
C ARG A 58 -4.47 -11.43 -3.12
N GLY A 59 -4.28 -10.41 -3.96
CA GLY A 59 -2.98 -9.95 -4.46
C GLY A 59 -2.08 -9.32 -3.40
N GLN A 60 -2.55 -9.20 -2.15
CA GLN A 60 -1.71 -8.83 -1.02
C GLN A 60 -0.68 -9.91 -0.66
N ASN A 61 -0.96 -11.18 -1.01
CA ASN A 61 -0.02 -12.30 -0.86
C ASN A 61 0.36 -12.87 -2.23
N LEU A 62 1.56 -12.55 -2.70
CA LEU A 62 2.05 -13.07 -4.00
C LEU A 62 2.47 -14.55 -3.95
N ASP A 63 2.73 -15.12 -2.77
CA ASP A 63 3.00 -16.55 -2.62
C ASP A 63 1.71 -17.37 -2.82
N GLU A 64 0.58 -16.91 -2.25
CA GLU A 64 -0.73 -17.52 -2.53
C GLU A 64 -1.14 -17.35 -4.00
N VAL A 65 -0.84 -16.20 -4.62
CA VAL A 65 -1.04 -15.99 -6.06
C VAL A 65 -0.21 -16.98 -6.88
N ALA A 66 1.06 -17.16 -6.53
CA ALA A 66 1.95 -18.12 -7.19
C ALA A 66 1.40 -19.56 -7.08
N ALA A 67 0.95 -19.94 -5.88
CA ALA A 67 0.34 -21.25 -5.63
C ALA A 67 -0.93 -21.46 -6.47
N LEU A 68 -1.83 -20.47 -6.56
CA LEU A 68 -3.04 -20.56 -7.40
C LEU A 68 -2.68 -20.74 -8.88
N LEU A 69 -1.70 -19.98 -9.36
CA LEU A 69 -1.26 -20.03 -10.75
C LEU A 69 -0.48 -21.32 -11.07
N GLY A 70 0.14 -21.95 -10.07
CA GLY A 70 1.01 -23.11 -10.26
C GLY A 70 2.38 -22.71 -10.80
N VAL A 71 2.90 -21.57 -10.35
CA VAL A 71 4.18 -21.00 -10.79
C VAL A 71 5.11 -20.82 -9.61
N ASP A 72 6.41 -20.93 -9.86
CA ASP A 72 7.40 -20.69 -8.82
C ASP A 72 7.56 -19.19 -8.53
N ARG A 73 7.84 -18.90 -7.26
CA ARG A 73 8.22 -17.58 -6.78
C ARG A 73 9.41 -17.72 -5.85
N HIS A 74 10.54 -17.17 -6.28
CA HIS A 74 11.72 -17.01 -5.44
C HIS A 74 11.83 -15.55 -5.03
N HIS A 75 11.72 -15.29 -3.74
CA HIS A 75 11.85 -13.94 -3.19
C HIS A 75 12.62 -14.01 -1.89
N ARG A 76 13.72 -13.26 -1.81
CA ARG A 76 14.49 -13.11 -0.57
C ARG A 76 14.08 -11.83 0.11
N ARG A 77 13.28 -11.97 1.17
CA ARG A 77 12.87 -10.88 2.03
C ARG A 77 14.06 -10.29 2.80
N LEU A 78 14.04 -8.98 3.00
CA LEU A 78 14.95 -8.28 3.90
C LEU A 78 14.70 -8.69 5.37
N ALA A 79 15.68 -8.44 6.25
CA ALA A 79 15.44 -8.66 7.68
C ALA A 79 14.33 -7.72 8.20
N ASN A 80 13.56 -8.19 9.19
CA ASN A 80 12.48 -7.40 9.80
C ASN A 80 12.97 -6.04 10.29
N SER A 81 14.13 -6.00 10.94
CA SER A 81 14.75 -4.77 11.41
C SER A 81 14.95 -3.80 10.25
N VAL A 82 15.66 -4.23 9.20
CA VAL A 82 15.90 -3.43 7.98
C VAL A 82 14.60 -2.92 7.36
N LEU A 83 13.53 -3.73 7.33
CA LEU A 83 12.22 -3.31 6.85
C LEU A 83 11.64 -2.20 7.72
N VAL A 84 11.67 -2.34 9.04
CA VAL A 84 11.18 -1.33 9.99
C VAL A 84 11.98 -0.02 9.88
N GLU A 85 13.32 -0.10 9.80
CA GLU A 85 14.16 1.09 9.66
C GLU A 85 13.84 1.85 8.37
N ARG A 86 13.76 1.09 7.26
CA ARG A 86 13.46 1.64 5.95
C ARG A 86 12.05 2.19 5.84
N TRP A 87 11.09 1.58 6.52
CA TRP A 87 9.72 2.09 6.56
C TRP A 87 9.69 3.46 7.25
N GLU A 88 10.39 3.63 8.38
CA GLU A 88 10.51 4.95 9.01
C GLU A 88 11.17 5.99 8.08
N GLU A 89 12.28 5.64 7.42
CA GLU A 89 12.97 6.55 6.49
C GLU A 89 12.09 6.93 5.29
N LEU A 90 11.32 5.98 4.75
CA LEU A 90 10.34 6.24 3.68
C LEU A 90 9.21 7.17 4.14
N LEU A 91 8.72 7.03 5.37
CA LEU A 91 7.72 7.92 5.94
C LEU A 91 8.27 9.34 6.12
N ALA A 92 9.52 9.48 6.57
CA ALA A 92 10.18 10.77 6.67
C ALA A 92 10.34 11.44 5.28
N CYS A 93 10.72 10.68 4.26
CA CYS A 93 10.81 11.17 2.89
C CYS A 93 9.44 11.57 2.34
N ALA A 94 8.41 10.72 2.53
CA ALA A 94 7.04 11.02 2.11
C ALA A 94 6.51 12.29 2.80
N ARG A 95 6.79 12.48 4.09
CA ARG A 95 6.46 13.72 4.79
C ARG A 95 7.11 14.93 4.11
N ALA A 96 8.39 14.84 3.74
CA ALA A 96 9.10 15.96 3.12
C ALA A 96 8.48 16.34 1.76
N VAL A 97 8.09 15.34 0.97
CA VAL A 97 7.33 15.53 -0.28
C VAL A 97 6.00 16.24 0.02
N ILE A 98 5.25 15.79 1.03
CA ILE A 98 3.96 16.38 1.42
C ILE A 98 4.11 17.83 1.86
N ALA A 99 5.13 18.15 2.65
CA ALA A 99 5.41 19.50 3.11
C ALA A 99 5.73 20.46 1.95
N TRP A 100 6.31 19.96 0.88
CA TRP A 100 6.61 20.76 -0.30
C TRP A 100 5.37 21.11 -1.13
N PHE A 101 4.36 20.23 -1.21
CA PHE A 101 3.19 20.48 -2.07
C PHE A 101 2.52 21.84 -1.78
N PRO A 102 2.28 22.67 -2.80
CA PRO A 102 1.37 23.81 -2.67
C PRO A 102 -0.02 23.35 -2.20
N GLU A 103 -0.73 24.17 -1.43
CA GLU A 103 -2.04 23.77 -0.89
C GLU A 103 -3.07 23.55 -2.00
N ASP A 104 -3.07 24.37 -3.05
CA ASP A 104 -3.99 24.30 -4.18
C ASP A 104 -3.82 23.04 -5.06
N VAL A 105 -2.73 22.29 -4.87
CA VAL A 105 -2.54 21.01 -5.58
C VAL A 105 -3.14 19.83 -4.83
N LEU A 106 -3.36 19.93 -3.51
CA LEU A 106 -3.75 18.79 -2.68
C LEU A 106 -5.12 18.21 -3.07
N ASP A 107 -6.03 19.06 -3.57
CA ASP A 107 -7.38 18.63 -3.97
C ASP A 107 -7.47 18.21 -5.44
N ARG A 108 -6.36 18.29 -6.19
CA ARG A 108 -6.28 17.78 -7.56
C ARG A 108 -6.20 16.25 -7.54
N ARG A 109 -6.67 15.60 -8.61
CA ARG A 109 -6.59 14.15 -8.74
C ARG A 109 -5.14 13.67 -8.81
N ALA A 110 -4.79 12.70 -7.96
CA ALA A 110 -3.49 12.02 -7.99
C ALA A 110 -3.33 11.17 -9.27
N VAL A 111 -4.45 10.64 -9.78
CA VAL A 111 -4.52 9.87 -11.03
C VAL A 111 -5.73 10.37 -11.83
N LEU A 112 -5.56 10.75 -13.09
CA LEU A 112 -6.62 11.39 -13.88
C LEU A 112 -7.92 10.57 -13.98
N VAL A 113 -7.78 9.24 -14.08
CA VAL A 113 -8.88 8.28 -14.31
C VAL A 113 -9.52 7.76 -13.02
N ARG A 114 -9.11 8.26 -11.85
CA ARG A 114 -9.73 7.91 -10.57
C ARG A 114 -9.96 9.16 -9.76
N ASP A 115 -11.16 9.29 -9.21
CA ASP A 115 -11.49 10.38 -8.32
C ASP A 115 -10.85 10.13 -6.95
N ARG A 116 -9.56 10.43 -6.86
CA ARG A 116 -8.76 10.36 -5.64
C ARG A 116 -7.85 11.60 -5.59
N PRO A 117 -8.11 12.55 -4.68
CA PRO A 117 -7.24 13.68 -4.45
C PRO A 117 -5.80 13.28 -4.08
N ILE A 118 -4.84 14.17 -4.33
CA ILE A 118 -3.46 14.04 -3.83
C ILE A 118 -3.47 13.96 -2.31
N ARG A 119 -4.32 14.74 -1.64
CA ARG A 119 -4.55 14.71 -0.19
C ARG A 119 -4.86 13.29 0.32
N ASP A 120 -5.75 12.58 -0.33
CA ASP A 120 -6.12 11.19 0.02
C ASP A 120 -4.99 10.19 -0.24
N LEU A 121 -4.08 10.50 -1.17
CA LEU A 121 -2.86 9.70 -1.36
C LEU A 121 -1.86 10.00 -0.24
N CYS A 122 -1.70 11.27 0.14
CA CYS A 122 -0.86 11.70 1.25
C CYS A 122 -1.27 11.05 2.57
N THR A 123 -2.55 11.13 2.94
CA THR A 123 -3.05 10.51 4.19
C THR A 123 -2.90 8.99 4.16
N HIS A 124 -3.19 8.35 3.02
CA HIS A 124 -3.09 6.90 2.89
C HIS A 124 -1.68 6.34 3.09
N VAL A 125 -0.63 7.05 2.67
CA VAL A 125 0.76 6.65 2.94
C VAL A 125 0.98 6.42 4.44
N PHE A 126 0.33 7.22 5.30
CA PHE A 126 0.45 7.16 6.75
C PHE A 126 -0.64 6.31 7.42
N GLN A 127 -1.79 6.10 6.78
CA GLN A 127 -2.78 5.11 7.27
C GLN A 127 -2.22 3.69 7.29
N VAL A 128 -1.26 3.36 6.42
CA VAL A 128 -0.64 2.02 6.36
C VAL A 128 0.12 1.68 7.65
N PRO A 129 1.12 2.47 8.11
CA PRO A 129 1.77 2.23 9.39
C PRO A 129 0.83 2.44 10.58
N ASP A 130 -0.08 3.41 10.55
CA ASP A 130 -1.05 3.60 11.65
C ASP A 130 -1.93 2.36 11.86
N THR A 131 -2.48 1.81 10.76
CA THR A 131 -3.27 0.59 10.80
C THR A 131 -2.46 -0.58 11.34
N PHE A 132 -1.20 -0.72 10.90
CA PHE A 132 -0.29 -1.74 11.43
C PHE A 132 -0.10 -1.59 12.94
N LEU A 133 0.24 -0.40 13.44
CA LEU A 133 0.43 -0.16 14.88
C LEU A 133 -0.84 -0.45 15.68
N ARG A 134 -2.01 -0.02 15.19
CA ARG A 134 -3.29 -0.34 15.83
C ARG A 134 -3.58 -1.84 15.88
N ARG A 135 -3.14 -2.60 14.88
CA ARG A 135 -3.23 -4.07 14.89
C ARG A 135 -2.28 -4.70 15.92
N VAL A 136 -1.03 -4.23 16.02
CA VAL A 136 -0.07 -4.81 16.99
C VAL A 136 -0.43 -4.45 18.44
N GLU A 137 -0.99 -3.27 18.67
CA GLU A 137 -1.46 -2.82 19.99
C GLU A 137 -2.84 -3.41 20.37
N GLY A 138 -3.51 -4.10 19.44
CA GLY A 138 -4.84 -4.68 19.67
C GLY A 138 -6.01 -3.68 19.67
N SER A 139 -5.78 -2.42 19.30
CA SER A 139 -6.82 -1.38 19.21
C SER A 139 -7.65 -1.43 17.91
N LEU A 140 -7.27 -2.28 16.96
CA LEU A 140 -8.00 -2.56 15.72
C LEU A 140 -8.10 -4.06 15.48
N ALA A 141 -9.28 -4.57 15.11
CA ALA A 141 -9.50 -5.96 14.72
C ALA A 141 -9.11 -6.23 13.25
N ALA A 142 -8.88 -7.51 12.89
CA ALA A 142 -8.40 -7.90 11.56
C ALA A 142 -9.41 -7.60 10.43
N ASP A 143 -10.70 -7.78 10.70
CA ASP A 143 -11.80 -7.47 9.77
C ASP A 143 -11.97 -5.95 9.55
N GLY A 144 -11.61 -5.14 10.54
CA GLY A 144 -11.59 -3.67 10.46
C GLY A 144 -10.40 -3.10 9.68
N GLU A 145 -9.33 -3.87 9.46
CA GLU A 145 -8.08 -3.40 8.84
C GLU A 145 -8.31 -2.79 7.45
N ARG A 146 -9.13 -3.46 6.61
CA ARG A 146 -9.44 -2.97 5.27
C ARG A 146 -10.22 -1.65 5.29
N ALA A 147 -11.18 -1.54 6.20
CA ALA A 147 -11.97 -0.33 6.35
C ALA A 147 -11.09 0.84 6.80
N ALA A 148 -10.18 0.60 7.76
CA ALA A 148 -9.23 1.61 8.23
C ALA A 148 -8.30 2.14 7.12
N LEU A 149 -7.79 1.25 6.25
CA LEU A 149 -6.92 1.63 5.13
C LEU A 149 -7.64 2.35 3.98
N GLY A 150 -8.96 2.18 3.88
CA GLY A 150 -9.78 2.72 2.80
C GLY A 150 -10.65 3.91 3.22
N ALA A 151 -10.69 4.24 4.51
CA ALA A 151 -11.50 5.33 5.03
C ALA A 151 -10.91 6.68 4.59
N PRO A 152 -11.74 7.59 4.05
CA PRO A 152 -11.38 9.00 3.98
C PRO A 152 -10.98 9.55 5.35
N VAL A 153 -10.09 10.53 5.37
CA VAL A 153 -9.69 11.22 6.61
C VAL A 153 -10.37 12.59 6.61
N ASP A 154 -11.68 12.58 6.88
CA ASP A 154 -12.57 13.74 6.66
C ASP A 154 -12.16 14.99 7.46
N HIS A 155 -11.42 14.85 8.56
CA HIS A 155 -10.96 15.97 9.39
C HIS A 155 -9.67 16.64 8.88
N VAL A 156 -9.10 16.16 7.76
CA VAL A 156 -7.91 16.73 7.14
C VAL A 156 -8.35 17.53 5.91
N GLU A 157 -8.63 18.81 6.09
CA GLU A 157 -9.13 19.70 5.01
C GLU A 157 -8.06 20.70 4.54
N THR A 158 -7.16 21.10 5.45
CA THR A 158 -6.10 22.08 5.18
C THR A 158 -4.73 21.42 5.05
N LYS A 159 -3.74 22.14 4.50
CA LYS A 159 -2.36 21.65 4.48
C LYS A 159 -1.79 21.47 5.89
N ASP A 160 -2.14 22.34 6.82
CA ASP A 160 -1.65 22.27 8.21
C ASP A 160 -2.20 21.05 8.95
N GLU A 161 -3.49 20.74 8.79
CA GLU A 161 -4.09 19.51 9.34
C GLU A 161 -3.46 18.26 8.73
N LEU A 162 -3.17 18.28 7.43
CA LEU A 162 -2.47 17.17 6.76
C LEU A 162 -1.08 16.96 7.37
N LEU A 163 -0.32 18.04 7.57
CA LEU A 163 1.00 17.97 8.18
C LEU A 163 0.93 17.47 9.63
N ALA A 164 -0.03 17.96 10.42
CA ALA A 164 -0.24 17.49 11.79
C ALA A 164 -0.59 15.99 11.83
N PHE A 165 -1.45 15.53 10.93
CA PHE A 165 -1.84 14.12 10.82
C PHE A 165 -0.63 13.21 10.50
N VAL A 166 0.16 13.56 9.46
CA VAL A 166 1.31 12.73 9.07
C VAL A 166 2.43 12.77 10.11
N ASP A 167 2.63 13.91 10.77
CA ASP A 167 3.64 14.08 11.82
C ASP A 167 3.34 13.25 13.06
N ALA A 168 2.07 13.20 13.48
CA ALA A 168 1.64 12.38 14.60
C ALA A 168 1.93 10.89 14.36
N ILE A 169 1.63 10.39 13.15
CA ILE A 169 1.86 8.98 12.79
C ILE A 169 3.35 8.67 12.66
N LEU A 170 4.14 9.56 12.02
CA LEU A 170 5.58 9.39 11.92
C LEU A 170 6.24 9.34 13.31
N ALA A 171 5.86 10.27 14.19
CA ALA A 171 6.35 10.29 15.57
C ALA A 171 5.98 9.01 16.32
N ARG A 172 4.74 8.53 16.20
CA ARG A 172 4.27 7.30 16.83
C ARG A 172 5.03 6.06 16.32
N PHE A 173 5.22 5.94 15.00
CA PHE A 173 5.97 4.82 14.42
C PHE A 173 7.43 4.82 14.86
N ARG A 174 8.07 6.00 14.92
CA ARG A 174 9.42 6.15 15.47
C ARG A 174 9.48 5.74 16.94
N SER A 175 8.53 6.18 17.77
CA SER A 175 8.48 5.82 19.20
C SER A 175 8.39 4.31 19.37
N TRP A 176 7.43 3.68 18.67
CA TRP A 176 7.25 2.23 18.67
C TRP A 176 8.53 1.47 18.29
N ARG A 177 9.25 1.93 17.25
CA ARG A 177 10.53 1.32 16.86
C ARG A 177 11.60 1.47 17.94
N VAL A 178 11.82 2.69 18.45
CA VAL A 178 12.88 3.00 19.43
C VAL A 178 12.64 2.30 20.77
N GLU A 179 11.38 2.11 21.15
CA GLU A 179 10.97 1.38 22.35
C GLU A 179 11.12 -0.15 22.20
N GLY A 180 11.56 -0.64 21.04
CA GLY A 180 11.81 -2.07 20.82
C GLY A 180 10.58 -2.86 20.38
N GLY A 181 9.55 -2.19 19.85
CA GLY A 181 8.30 -2.82 19.45
C GLY A 181 8.44 -3.93 18.40
N GLU A 182 9.54 -3.98 17.64
CA GLU A 182 9.86 -5.10 16.76
C GLU A 182 10.02 -6.42 17.53
N ALA A 183 10.62 -6.38 18.73
CA ALA A 183 10.87 -7.57 19.53
C ALA A 183 9.59 -8.20 20.11
N GLU A 184 8.50 -7.43 20.17
CA GLU A 184 7.19 -7.88 20.66
C GLU A 184 6.30 -8.45 19.55
N LEU A 185 6.76 -8.41 18.30
CA LEU A 185 5.97 -8.88 17.17
C LEU A 185 5.78 -10.41 17.18
N PRO A 186 4.56 -10.90 16.91
CA PRO A 186 4.31 -12.33 16.83
C PRO A 186 4.97 -12.92 15.56
N GLU A 187 5.16 -14.23 15.51
CA GLU A 187 5.64 -14.91 14.29
C GLU A 187 4.66 -14.73 13.11
N ARG A 188 3.35 -14.72 13.41
CA ARG A 188 2.26 -14.63 12.45
C ARG A 188 1.20 -13.64 12.92
N MET A 189 0.54 -13.00 11.98
CA MET A 189 -0.53 -12.03 12.22
C MET A 189 -1.73 -12.32 11.33
N LEU A 190 -2.93 -12.36 11.92
CA LEU A 190 -4.17 -12.37 11.18
C LEU A 190 -4.43 -11.00 10.55
N THR A 191 -4.60 -10.96 9.23
CA THR A 191 -4.88 -9.75 8.45
C THR A 191 -6.23 -9.88 7.74
N TYR A 192 -6.75 -8.79 7.15
CA TYR A 192 -7.96 -8.89 6.31
C TYR A 192 -7.78 -9.78 5.06
N TYR A 193 -6.54 -10.17 4.74
CA TYR A 193 -6.18 -11.03 3.62
C TYR A 193 -5.61 -12.38 4.07
N GLY A 194 -5.95 -12.83 5.27
CA GLY A 194 -5.57 -14.13 5.81
C GLY A 194 -4.47 -14.04 6.86
N GLU A 195 -4.06 -15.18 7.40
CA GLU A 195 -2.97 -15.23 8.37
C GLU A 195 -1.61 -15.26 7.67
N GLN A 196 -0.74 -14.33 8.03
CA GLN A 196 0.52 -14.08 7.31
C GLN A 196 1.72 -14.12 8.27
N PRO A 197 2.89 -14.62 7.83
CA PRO A 197 4.14 -14.42 8.57
C PRO A 197 4.40 -12.93 8.79
N ILE A 198 4.87 -12.53 9.97
CA ILE A 198 5.03 -11.11 10.29
C ILE A 198 5.99 -10.40 9.35
N GLY A 199 7.07 -11.06 8.93
CA GLY A 199 8.00 -10.47 7.97
C GLY A 199 7.30 -10.11 6.65
N GLN A 200 6.28 -10.87 6.24
CA GLN A 200 5.50 -10.57 5.05
C GLN A 200 4.63 -9.33 5.24
N VAL A 201 4.04 -9.16 6.43
CA VAL A 201 3.25 -7.99 6.78
C VAL A 201 4.14 -6.74 6.81
N LEU A 202 5.32 -6.81 7.43
CA LEU A 202 6.31 -5.74 7.45
C LEU A 202 6.79 -5.39 6.03
N GLU A 203 7.17 -6.39 5.25
CA GLU A 203 7.61 -6.19 3.87
C GLU A 203 6.52 -5.52 3.05
N ARG A 204 5.29 -6.04 3.15
CA ARG A 204 4.14 -5.46 2.47
C ARG A 204 3.90 -4.01 2.86
N GLY A 205 3.86 -3.72 4.16
CA GLY A 205 3.69 -2.36 4.66
C GLY A 205 4.76 -1.41 4.13
N THR A 206 6.01 -1.88 4.12
CA THR A 206 7.18 -1.10 3.67
C THR A 206 7.11 -0.80 2.17
N TRP A 207 6.96 -1.81 1.29
CA TRP A 207 6.94 -1.56 -0.16
C TRP A 207 5.65 -0.89 -0.64
N HIS A 208 4.52 -1.13 0.04
CA HIS A 208 3.26 -0.44 -0.24
C HIS A 208 3.39 1.06 0.06
N THR A 209 3.98 1.40 1.21
CA THR A 209 4.33 2.78 1.58
C THR A 209 5.31 3.37 0.56
N ALA A 210 6.37 2.63 0.21
CA ALA A 210 7.36 3.08 -0.77
C ALA A 210 6.75 3.41 -2.14
N GLN A 211 5.82 2.58 -2.64
CA GLN A 211 5.20 2.81 -3.93
C GLN A 211 4.32 4.06 -3.93
N HIS A 212 3.54 4.28 -2.88
CA HIS A 212 2.73 5.48 -2.77
C HIS A 212 3.58 6.74 -2.52
N ALA A 213 4.68 6.62 -1.76
CA ALA A 213 5.66 7.69 -1.63
C ALA A 213 6.32 8.03 -2.99
N ARG A 214 6.68 7.02 -3.79
CA ARG A 214 7.22 7.19 -5.17
C ARG A 214 6.20 7.87 -6.10
N GLN A 215 4.91 7.57 -5.95
CA GLN A 215 3.84 8.25 -6.68
C GLN A 215 3.75 9.73 -6.31
N LEU A 216 3.78 10.07 -5.03
CA LEU A 216 3.82 11.46 -4.56
C LEU A 216 5.09 12.19 -5.03
N ASP A 217 6.25 11.55 -4.92
CA ASP A 217 7.55 12.08 -5.37
C ASP A 217 7.52 12.40 -6.87
N THR A 218 6.91 11.52 -7.68
CA THR A 218 6.76 11.76 -9.12
C THR A 218 5.81 12.92 -9.43
N ILE A 219 4.71 13.05 -8.68
CA ILE A 219 3.78 14.18 -8.81
C ILE A 219 4.51 15.48 -8.45
N ALA A 220 5.28 15.50 -7.36
CA ALA A 220 6.07 16.65 -6.93
C ALA A 220 7.11 17.05 -7.98
N ALA A 221 7.86 16.08 -8.53
CA ALA A 221 8.80 16.32 -9.62
C ALA A 221 8.10 16.90 -10.88
N GLY A 222 6.92 16.40 -11.23
CA GLY A 222 6.10 16.94 -12.32
C GLY A 222 5.61 18.38 -12.10
N LEU A 223 5.58 18.83 -10.85
CA LEU A 223 5.28 20.21 -10.43
C LEU A 223 6.54 21.07 -10.26
N GLY A 224 7.73 20.53 -10.48
CA GLY A 224 9.01 21.25 -10.41
C GLY A 224 9.81 21.08 -9.11
N ALA A 225 9.53 20.06 -8.29
CA ALA A 225 10.39 19.73 -7.15
C ALA A 225 11.78 19.27 -7.63
N GLU A 226 12.84 19.73 -6.97
CA GLU A 226 14.23 19.37 -7.27
C GLU A 226 14.80 18.29 -6.34
N PHE A 227 13.99 17.75 -5.43
CA PHE A 227 14.37 16.62 -4.58
C PHE A 227 13.72 15.32 -5.07
N GLN A 228 14.29 14.19 -4.65
CA GLN A 228 13.77 12.86 -4.93
C GLN A 228 13.97 11.95 -3.73
N ILE A 229 13.09 10.97 -3.56
CA ILE A 229 13.29 9.91 -2.58
C ILE A 229 14.48 9.06 -3.03
N PRO A 230 15.48 8.78 -2.15
CA PRO A 230 16.65 7.99 -2.53
C PRO A 230 16.27 6.60 -3.02
N LEU A 231 16.80 6.21 -4.19
CA LEU A 231 16.54 4.89 -4.79
C LEU A 231 17.01 3.73 -3.90
N SER A 232 18.01 3.95 -3.05
CA SER A 232 18.50 2.97 -2.07
C SER A 232 17.40 2.51 -1.10
N LEU A 233 16.38 3.33 -0.84
CA LEU A 233 15.22 2.97 -0.02
C LEU A 233 14.28 1.98 -0.72
N TYR A 234 14.46 1.73 -2.01
CA TYR A 234 13.67 0.76 -2.77
C TYR A 234 14.38 -0.59 -2.96
N GLU A 235 15.70 -0.63 -2.75
CA GLU A 235 16.51 -1.80 -3.06
C GLU A 235 16.12 -3.04 -2.25
N GLY A 236 15.80 -4.15 -2.92
CA GLY A 236 15.39 -5.40 -2.26
C GLY A 236 13.93 -5.43 -1.80
N LEU A 237 13.19 -4.32 -1.90
CA LEU A 237 11.73 -4.35 -1.77
C LEU A 237 11.11 -4.88 -3.06
N PRO A 238 10.01 -5.65 -3.00
CA PRO A 238 9.32 -6.15 -4.19
C PRO A 238 8.47 -5.06 -4.86
N MET A 239 9.08 -3.94 -5.21
CA MET A 239 8.45 -2.80 -5.87
C MET A 239 7.88 -3.20 -7.23
N PRO A 240 6.78 -2.57 -7.67
CA PRO A 240 6.40 -2.65 -9.07
C PRO A 240 7.34 -1.80 -9.95
N GLY A 241 7.56 -2.24 -11.19
CA GLY A 241 8.36 -1.53 -12.18
C GLY A 241 7.69 -0.22 -12.62
N ARG A 242 6.39 -0.28 -12.92
CA ARG A 242 5.57 0.87 -13.30
C ARG A 242 5.18 1.72 -12.08
N LEU A 243 4.69 2.92 -12.36
CA LEU A 243 4.21 3.86 -11.33
C LEU A 243 2.70 3.69 -11.03
N TRP A 244 1.92 3.43 -12.07
CA TRP A 244 0.45 3.35 -12.03
C TRP A 244 -0.05 2.04 -12.65
N ALA A 245 -1.16 1.51 -12.12
CA ALA A 245 -1.81 0.24 -12.53
C ALA A 245 -2.54 0.35 -13.88
#